data_AF-A0A6A4S317-F1
#
_entry.id   AF-A0A6A4S317-F1
#
_cell.length_a   1.000
_cell.length_b   1.000
_cell.length_c   1.000
_cell.angle_alpha   90.00
_cell.angle_beta   90.00
_cell.angle_gamma   90.00
#
_symmetry.space_group_name_H-M   'P 1'
#
loop_
_entity.id
_entity.type
_entity.pdbx_description
1 polymer ?
#
loop_
_entity_poly.entity_id
_entity_poly.type
_entity_poly.pdbx_seq_one_letter_code
_entity_poly.pdbx_strand_id
1 'polypeptide(L)'
;MDWKSSSLMDSAYDGAGSCFDQMSVCVSDAVCNKHLASVLQACMADPCDRVLCQRATRRFYSSMPPNVADVLVMCECADSDQSCLLAKTTLHSGACGDEARICQDTVKQCVDDRNCRDLLKVFQAKCWRLEDAECGDGDLRSDECFPNLDPAHMFGADPECKTAFVATLGTVVHCPCSCEGLHTDDLKTCNMIHDVLHNRSLFNYLLYVFATVLLVGVVVVMPLAVVSRIWMLRRRDKTKFHHPQKSSFTVTL
;
A
#
# COMPACT_ATOMS: atom_id res chain seq x y z
N MET A 1 -5.22 11.09 -23.18
CA MET A 1 -6.12 9.92 -23.10
C MET A 1 -7.40 10.43 -22.46
N ASP A 2 -8.58 9.98 -22.91
CA ASP A 2 -9.85 10.61 -22.55
C ASP A 2 -10.59 9.82 -21.45
N TRP A 3 -10.00 9.82 -20.25
CA TRP A 3 -10.58 9.21 -19.06
C TRP A 3 -11.91 9.85 -18.64
N LYS A 4 -12.25 11.04 -19.14
CA LYS A 4 -13.50 11.74 -18.85
C LYS A 4 -14.75 10.96 -19.27
N SER A 5 -14.60 9.99 -20.18
CA SER A 5 -15.68 9.12 -20.64
C SER A 5 -15.77 7.79 -19.89
N SER A 6 -14.85 7.53 -18.94
CA SER A 6 -14.82 6.29 -18.15
C SER A 6 -15.85 6.34 -17.04
N SER A 7 -16.57 5.24 -16.84
CA SER A 7 -17.49 5.08 -15.69
C SER A 7 -16.75 4.93 -14.36
N LEU A 8 -15.43 4.70 -14.39
CA LEU A 8 -14.60 4.57 -13.19
C LEU A 8 -14.31 5.90 -12.50
N MET A 9 -14.61 7.03 -13.15
CA MET A 9 -14.42 8.35 -12.56
C MET A 9 -15.37 8.65 -11.39
N ASP A 10 -16.58 8.08 -11.42
CA ASP A 10 -17.63 8.34 -10.42
C ASP A 10 -17.66 7.31 -9.29
N SER A 11 -16.91 6.21 -9.43
CA SER A 11 -16.82 5.20 -8.39
C SER A 11 -15.95 5.69 -7.24
N ALA A 12 -16.60 6.14 -6.16
CA ALA A 12 -16.03 6.17 -4.82
C ALA A 12 -15.79 4.72 -4.37
N TYR A 13 -14.69 4.14 -4.85
CA TYR A 13 -14.37 2.74 -4.63
C TYR A 13 -13.78 2.55 -3.23
N ASP A 14 -14.28 1.58 -2.48
CA ASP A 14 -13.89 1.32 -1.08
C ASP A 14 -12.57 0.55 -0.94
N GLY A 15 -11.91 0.22 -2.06
CA GLY A 15 -10.63 -0.48 -2.10
C GLY A 15 -10.69 -1.94 -1.64
N ALA A 16 -11.88 -2.56 -1.50
CA ALA A 16 -12.04 -3.85 -0.83
C ALA A 16 -11.93 -5.10 -1.74
N GLY A 17 -11.56 -4.97 -3.01
CA GLY A 17 -11.51 -6.08 -3.97
C GLY A 17 -10.11 -6.64 -4.24
N SER A 18 -10.04 -7.92 -4.57
CA SER A 18 -8.80 -8.61 -4.99
C SER A 18 -8.29 -8.10 -6.33
N CYS A 19 -7.03 -8.39 -6.69
CA CYS A 19 -6.53 -7.98 -8.02
C CYS A 19 -7.34 -8.53 -9.19
N PHE A 20 -7.94 -9.72 -9.03
CA PHE A 20 -8.86 -10.25 -10.02
C PHE A 20 -10.11 -9.38 -10.17
N ASP A 21 -10.72 -8.96 -9.04
CA ASP A 21 -11.91 -8.10 -9.05
C ASP A 21 -11.60 -6.74 -9.68
N GLN A 22 -10.48 -6.12 -9.31
CA GLN A 22 -10.08 -4.81 -9.86
C GLN A 22 -9.77 -4.89 -11.35
N MET A 23 -9.08 -5.95 -11.78
CA MET A 23 -8.84 -6.18 -13.20
C MET A 23 -10.16 -6.40 -13.96
N SER A 24 -11.09 -7.17 -13.38
CA SER A 24 -12.43 -7.42 -13.96
C SER A 24 -13.22 -6.13 -14.17
N VAL A 25 -13.17 -5.21 -13.20
CA VAL A 25 -13.77 -3.87 -13.32
C VAL A 25 -13.12 -3.06 -14.44
N CYS A 26 -11.78 -3.05 -14.52
CA CYS A 26 -11.07 -2.35 -15.59
C CYS A 26 -11.39 -2.91 -16.99
N VAL A 27 -11.43 -4.23 -17.17
CA VAL A 27 -11.72 -4.82 -18.49
C VAL A 27 -13.18 -4.61 -18.92
N SER A 28 -14.08 -4.38 -17.95
CA SER A 28 -15.49 -4.06 -18.20
C SER A 28 -15.71 -2.59 -18.61
N ASP A 29 -14.79 -1.69 -18.26
CA ASP A 29 -14.80 -0.29 -18.70
C ASP A 29 -14.09 -0.13 -20.04
N ALA A 30 -14.75 0.48 -21.03
CA ALA A 30 -14.22 0.58 -22.39
C ALA A 30 -12.89 1.39 -22.49
N VAL A 31 -12.71 2.39 -21.63
CA VAL A 31 -11.50 3.24 -21.63
C VAL A 31 -10.35 2.51 -20.97
N CYS A 32 -10.58 1.94 -19.78
CA CYS A 32 -9.58 1.20 -19.03
C CYS A 32 -9.14 -0.04 -19.81
N ASN A 33 -10.08 -0.83 -20.33
CA ASN A 33 -9.80 -2.02 -21.13
C ASN A 33 -8.94 -1.70 -22.35
N LYS A 34 -9.30 -0.66 -23.12
CA LYS A 34 -8.51 -0.25 -24.30
C LYS A 34 -7.05 0.05 -23.95
N HIS A 35 -6.82 0.71 -22.83
CA HIS A 35 -5.48 1.08 -22.40
C HIS A 35 -4.72 -0.09 -21.77
N LEU A 36 -5.39 -0.92 -20.97
CA LEU A 36 -4.83 -2.16 -20.43
C LEU A 36 -4.44 -3.13 -21.55
N ALA A 37 -5.28 -3.29 -22.58
CA ALA A 37 -4.97 -4.10 -23.76
C ALA A 37 -3.69 -3.64 -24.47
N SER A 38 -3.41 -2.33 -24.48
CA SER A 38 -2.15 -1.80 -25.04
C SER A 38 -0.93 -2.18 -24.20
N VAL A 39 -1.08 -2.24 -22.87
CA VAL A 39 -0.03 -2.73 -21.97
C VAL A 39 0.21 -4.21 -22.20
N LEU A 40 -0.86 -5.01 -22.22
CA LEU A 40 -0.79 -6.46 -22.49
C LEU A 40 -0.09 -6.76 -23.81
N GLN A 41 -0.45 -6.05 -24.88
CA GLN A 41 0.18 -6.23 -26.19
C GLN A 41 1.68 -5.93 -26.17
N ALA A 42 2.14 -4.97 -25.37
CA ALA A 42 3.54 -4.60 -25.28
C ALA A 42 4.33 -5.53 -24.33
N CYS A 43 3.72 -5.96 -23.22
CA CYS A 43 4.39 -6.67 -22.13
C CYS A 43 4.30 -8.18 -22.22
N MET A 44 3.31 -8.73 -22.93
CA MET A 44 3.12 -10.17 -23.15
C MET A 44 3.50 -10.62 -24.57
N ALA A 45 4.12 -9.74 -25.36
CA ALA A 45 4.71 -10.13 -26.64
C ALA A 45 5.89 -11.09 -26.43
N ASP A 46 6.10 -12.01 -27.36
CA ASP A 46 7.24 -12.93 -27.35
C ASP A 46 8.07 -12.76 -28.65
N PRO A 47 9.34 -12.28 -28.58
CA PRO A 47 10.03 -11.82 -27.37
C PRO A 47 9.50 -10.47 -26.87
N CYS A 48 9.53 -10.24 -25.56
CA CYS A 48 9.05 -8.98 -25.01
C CYS A 48 10.06 -7.82 -25.21
N ASP A 49 9.58 -6.71 -25.78
CA ASP A 49 10.32 -5.46 -25.84
C ASP A 49 10.14 -4.69 -24.52
N ARG A 50 11.18 -4.72 -23.67
CA ARG A 50 11.20 -4.06 -22.37
C ARG A 50 10.92 -2.56 -22.45
N VAL A 51 11.43 -1.88 -23.48
CA VAL A 51 11.29 -0.42 -23.64
C VAL A 51 9.85 -0.08 -24.03
N LEU A 52 9.25 -0.87 -24.93
CA LEU A 52 7.84 -0.69 -25.30
C LEU A 52 6.90 -1.01 -24.14
N CYS A 53 7.15 -2.11 -23.42
CA CYS A 53 6.36 -2.48 -22.24
C CYS A 53 6.40 -1.39 -21.17
N GLN A 54 7.59 -0.95 -20.74
CA GLN A 54 7.75 0.12 -19.75
C GLN A 54 7.04 1.41 -20.19
N ARG A 55 7.15 1.79 -21.46
CA ARG A 55 6.48 2.98 -22.01
C ARG A 55 4.95 2.83 -21.99
N ALA A 56 4.43 1.67 -22.37
CA ALA A 56 3.00 1.39 -22.36
C ALA A 56 2.44 1.45 -20.93
N THR A 57 3.11 0.79 -19.98
CA THR A 57 2.78 0.82 -18.55
C THR A 57 2.80 2.25 -18.01
N ARG A 58 3.88 3.00 -18.25
CA ARG A 58 3.98 4.39 -17.76
C ARG A 58 2.82 5.24 -18.27
N ARG A 59 2.51 5.10 -19.57
CA ARG A 59 1.42 5.85 -20.20
C ARG A 59 0.05 5.46 -19.65
N PHE A 60 -0.16 4.19 -19.33
CA PHE A 60 -1.38 3.69 -18.72
C PHE A 60 -1.64 4.39 -17.38
N TYR A 61 -0.71 4.25 -16.42
CA TYR A 61 -0.87 4.82 -15.08
C TYR A 61 -0.80 6.34 -15.05
N SER A 62 0.11 6.98 -15.80
CA SER A 62 0.26 8.44 -15.80
C SER A 62 -0.95 9.19 -16.36
N SER A 63 -1.80 8.49 -17.12
CA SER A 63 -2.99 9.06 -17.72
C SER A 63 -4.24 8.89 -16.86
N MET A 64 -4.20 7.98 -15.90
CA MET A 64 -5.33 7.51 -15.13
C MET A 64 -5.58 8.40 -13.91
N PRO A 65 -6.84 8.64 -13.51
CA PRO A 65 -7.14 9.29 -12.24
C PRO A 65 -6.51 8.55 -11.05
N PRO A 66 -5.93 9.25 -10.05
CA PRO A 66 -5.22 8.61 -8.93
C PRO A 66 -6.05 7.57 -8.18
N ASN A 67 -7.33 7.84 -7.94
CA ASN A 67 -8.24 6.91 -7.25
C ASN A 67 -8.41 5.59 -8.00
N VAL A 68 -8.41 5.60 -9.33
CA VAL A 68 -8.53 4.38 -10.15
C VAL A 68 -7.18 3.64 -10.18
N ALA A 69 -6.08 4.38 -10.29
CA ALA A 69 -4.74 3.80 -10.32
C ALA A 69 -4.37 3.12 -8.99
N ASP A 70 -4.67 3.78 -7.87
CA ASP A 70 -4.42 3.24 -6.53
C ASP A 70 -5.12 1.89 -6.34
N VAL A 71 -6.38 1.78 -6.73
CA VAL A 71 -7.14 0.53 -6.59
C VAL A 71 -6.54 -0.60 -7.42
N LEU A 72 -6.10 -0.32 -8.65
CA LEU A 72 -5.50 -1.33 -9.52
C LEU A 72 -4.09 -1.76 -9.08
N VAL A 73 -3.32 -0.85 -8.47
CA VAL A 73 -1.90 -1.08 -8.12
C VAL A 73 -1.73 -1.62 -6.71
N MET A 74 -2.67 -1.34 -5.81
CA MET A 74 -2.58 -1.67 -4.38
C MET A 74 -3.39 -2.92 -3.98
N CYS A 75 -4.04 -3.58 -4.95
CA CYS A 75 -4.80 -4.80 -4.70
C CYS A 75 -3.91 -5.94 -4.19
N GLU A 76 -4.51 -6.91 -3.50
CA GLU A 76 -3.80 -8.09 -3.00
C GLU A 76 -4.48 -9.39 -3.46
N CYS A 77 -3.77 -10.50 -3.29
CA CYS A 77 -4.23 -11.85 -3.63
C CYS A 77 -3.82 -12.82 -2.54
N ALA A 78 -4.65 -13.84 -2.31
CA ALA A 78 -4.23 -15.02 -1.57
C ALA A 78 -3.30 -15.88 -2.43
N ASP A 79 -2.29 -16.51 -1.82
CA ASP A 79 -1.30 -17.32 -2.53
C ASP A 79 -1.91 -18.57 -3.22
N SER A 80 -3.10 -19.00 -2.81
CA SER A 80 -3.83 -20.11 -3.41
C SER A 80 -4.66 -19.72 -4.64
N ASP A 81 -4.87 -18.43 -4.91
CA ASP A 81 -5.73 -17.95 -6.01
C ASP A 81 -4.90 -17.60 -7.25
N GLN A 82 -4.75 -18.59 -8.14
CA GLN A 82 -3.95 -18.44 -9.37
C GLN A 82 -4.51 -17.38 -10.33
N SER A 83 -5.83 -17.22 -10.43
CA SER A 83 -6.45 -16.21 -11.28
C SER A 83 -6.13 -14.80 -10.78
N CYS A 84 -6.18 -14.62 -9.46
CA CYS A 84 -5.76 -13.37 -8.84
C CYS A 84 -4.26 -13.12 -9.02
N LEU A 85 -3.40 -14.12 -8.83
CA LEU A 85 -1.95 -13.96 -9.02
C LEU A 85 -1.60 -13.56 -10.45
N LEU A 86 -2.30 -14.09 -11.47
CA LEU A 86 -2.13 -13.67 -12.85
C LEU A 86 -2.60 -12.21 -13.07
N ALA A 87 -3.71 -11.81 -12.47
CA ALA A 87 -4.15 -10.41 -12.51
C ALA A 87 -3.15 -9.48 -11.79
N LYS A 88 -2.63 -9.91 -10.63
CA LYS A 88 -1.62 -9.19 -9.85
C LYS A 88 -0.34 -8.99 -10.65
N THR A 89 0.18 -10.02 -11.30
CA THR A 89 1.37 -9.88 -12.16
C THR A 89 1.11 -8.95 -13.34
N THR A 90 -0.08 -9.00 -13.95
CA THR A 90 -0.47 -8.09 -15.03
C THR A 90 -0.56 -6.63 -14.58
N LEU A 91 -1.18 -6.37 -13.43
CA LEU A 91 -1.42 -5.01 -12.92
C LEU A 91 -0.20 -4.43 -12.19
N HIS A 92 0.60 -5.25 -11.51
CA HIS A 92 1.72 -4.76 -10.71
C HIS A 92 3.04 -4.79 -11.47
N SER A 93 3.18 -5.66 -12.48
CA SER A 93 4.41 -5.71 -13.26
C SER A 93 4.44 -4.53 -14.21
N GLY A 94 5.35 -3.60 -13.91
CA GLY A 94 5.54 -2.43 -14.76
C GLY A 94 6.41 -2.69 -16.00
N ALA A 95 6.95 -3.91 -16.12
CA ALA A 95 7.87 -4.33 -17.15
C ALA A 95 7.75 -5.83 -17.43
N CYS A 96 8.57 -6.34 -18.35
CA CYS A 96 8.63 -7.74 -18.73
C CYS A 96 10.07 -8.25 -18.77
N GLY A 97 10.24 -9.58 -18.77
CA GLY A 97 11.51 -10.27 -18.90
C GLY A 97 11.61 -11.48 -17.97
N ASP A 98 12.22 -12.55 -18.47
CA ASP A 98 12.22 -13.86 -17.80
C ASP A 98 13.32 -14.00 -16.73
N GLU A 99 14.36 -13.18 -16.81
CA GLU A 99 15.47 -13.21 -15.85
C GLU A 99 15.30 -12.12 -14.80
N ALA A 100 14.91 -12.57 -13.60
CA ALA A 100 14.93 -11.75 -12.40
C ALA A 100 16.37 -11.34 -12.10
N ARG A 101 16.64 -10.04 -12.13
CA ARG A 101 17.92 -9.46 -11.72
C ARG A 101 17.96 -9.31 -10.21
N ILE A 102 19.14 -9.01 -9.66
CA ILE A 102 19.22 -8.61 -8.25
C ILE A 102 18.46 -7.30 -8.06
N CYS A 103 17.61 -7.19 -7.04
CA CYS A 103 16.76 -6.00 -6.85
C CYS A 103 17.57 -4.70 -6.74
N GLN A 104 18.77 -4.73 -6.13
CA GLN A 104 19.70 -3.61 -6.10
C GLN A 104 20.09 -3.10 -7.50
N ASP A 105 20.22 -3.99 -8.50
CA ASP A 105 20.61 -3.60 -9.87
C ASP A 105 19.50 -2.83 -10.58
N THR A 106 18.24 -3.11 -10.26
CA THR A 106 17.10 -2.36 -10.80
C THR A 106 17.13 -0.91 -10.31
N VAL A 107 17.47 -0.71 -9.02
CA VAL A 107 17.62 0.61 -8.42
C VAL A 107 18.83 1.33 -9.00
N LYS A 108 20.00 0.68 -9.12
CA LYS A 108 21.19 1.28 -9.76
C LYS A 108 20.89 1.78 -11.18
N GLN A 109 20.24 0.94 -11.99
CA GLN A 109 19.83 1.34 -13.35
C GLN A 109 18.84 2.52 -13.35
N CYS A 110 17.97 2.60 -12.35
CA CYS A 110 17.06 3.74 -12.19
C CYS A 110 17.80 5.04 -11.87
N VAL A 111 18.85 4.97 -11.05
CA VAL A 111 19.66 6.14 -10.68
C VAL A 111 20.42 6.71 -11.87
N ASP A 112 20.88 5.82 -12.76
CA ASP A 112 21.53 6.19 -14.02
C ASP A 112 20.55 6.85 -15.01
N ASP A 113 19.25 6.50 -14.96
CA ASP A 113 18.20 7.12 -15.76
C ASP A 113 17.65 8.38 -15.06
N ARG A 114 17.82 9.56 -15.69
CA ARG A 114 17.39 10.84 -15.11
C ARG A 114 15.91 10.84 -14.69
N ASN A 115 15.02 10.35 -15.56
CA ASN A 115 13.58 10.40 -15.30
C ASN A 115 13.19 9.46 -14.15
N CYS A 116 13.75 8.25 -14.13
CA CYS A 116 13.54 7.27 -13.08
C CYS A 116 14.07 7.79 -11.75
N ARG A 117 15.29 8.34 -11.73
CA ARG A 117 15.89 8.98 -10.56
C ARG A 117 15.01 10.08 -9.99
N ASP A 118 14.47 10.96 -10.82
CA ASP A 118 13.62 12.06 -10.37
C ASP A 118 12.30 11.54 -9.77
N LEU A 119 11.68 10.52 -10.38
CA LEU A 119 10.48 9.86 -9.83
C LEU A 119 10.76 9.15 -8.50
N LEU A 120 11.91 8.47 -8.41
CA LEU A 120 12.31 7.73 -7.22
C LEU A 120 12.60 8.67 -6.04
N LYS A 121 13.20 9.84 -6.29
CA LYS A 121 13.37 10.91 -5.29
C LYS A 121 12.03 11.42 -4.77
N VAL A 122 11.06 11.65 -5.66
CA VAL A 122 9.71 12.08 -5.26
C VAL A 122 9.03 11.01 -4.41
N PHE A 123 9.11 9.73 -4.82
CA PHE A 123 8.59 8.61 -4.04
C PHE A 123 9.17 8.57 -2.62
N GLN A 124 10.50 8.65 -2.51
CA GLN A 124 11.17 8.66 -1.20
C GLN A 124 10.70 9.84 -0.32
N ALA A 125 10.68 11.05 -0.88
CA ALA A 125 10.27 12.26 -0.14
C ALA A 125 8.82 12.18 0.36
N LYS A 126 7.91 11.66 -0.45
CA LYS A 126 6.48 11.52 -0.10
C LYS A 126 6.22 10.40 0.89
N CYS A 127 6.97 9.31 0.81
CA CYS A 127 6.71 8.11 1.62
C CYS A 127 7.46 8.06 2.95
N TRP A 128 8.56 8.81 3.14
CA TRP A 128 9.30 8.83 4.41
C TRP A 128 9.31 10.19 5.11
N ARG A 129 8.63 11.22 4.56
CA ARG A 129 8.54 12.58 5.13
C ARG A 129 9.88 13.11 5.65
N LEU A 130 10.94 12.84 4.88
CA LEU A 130 12.28 13.31 5.20
C LEU A 130 12.28 14.82 4.95
N GLU A 131 12.06 15.62 6.00
CA GLU A 131 12.16 17.09 5.92
C GLU A 131 13.62 17.53 5.71
N ASP A 132 14.60 16.73 6.15
CA ASP A 132 16.04 17.03 6.04
C ASP A 132 16.91 15.76 5.90
N ALA A 133 16.55 14.81 5.02
CA ALA A 133 17.59 13.89 4.55
C ALA A 133 18.39 14.64 3.48
N GLU A 134 19.54 15.19 3.86
CA GLU A 134 20.53 15.74 2.95
C GLU A 134 21.02 14.65 1.99
N CYS A 135 20.23 14.36 0.95
CA CYS A 135 20.75 14.01 -0.35
C CYS A 135 21.09 15.35 -1.04
N GLY A 136 22.11 16.03 -0.52
CA GLY A 136 22.53 17.34 -1.00
C GLY A 136 22.84 17.34 -2.49
N ASP A 137 22.63 18.49 -3.14
CA ASP A 137 22.92 18.75 -4.56
C ASP A 137 24.43 18.75 -4.90
N GLY A 138 25.27 18.37 -3.93
CA GLY A 138 26.70 18.20 -4.10
C GLY A 138 26.99 16.82 -4.66
N ASP A 139 27.29 16.79 -5.96
CA ASP A 139 28.06 15.82 -6.73
C ASP A 139 28.21 14.37 -6.19
N LEU A 140 28.18 13.42 -7.13
CA LEU A 140 28.65 12.02 -7.03
C LEU A 140 27.58 10.95 -6.69
N ARG A 141 27.32 10.10 -7.69
CA ARG A 141 27.78 8.70 -7.80
C ARG A 141 27.85 7.77 -6.56
N SER A 142 27.35 8.12 -5.38
CA SER A 142 27.47 7.23 -4.21
C SER A 142 26.16 6.53 -3.90
N ASP A 143 26.31 5.26 -3.57
CA ASP A 143 25.28 4.30 -3.20
C ASP A 143 24.64 4.61 -1.83
N GLU A 144 24.74 5.86 -1.35
CA GLU A 144 24.54 6.28 0.05
C GLU A 144 23.21 7.03 0.30
N CYS A 145 22.47 7.42 -0.75
CA CYS A 145 21.12 8.01 -0.61
C CYS A 145 19.96 7.01 -0.64
N PHE A 146 20.26 5.74 -0.95
CA PHE A 146 19.28 4.65 -1.04
C PHE A 146 19.15 3.72 0.17
N PRO A 147 20.09 3.62 1.14
CA PRO A 147 19.97 2.62 2.20
C PRO A 147 18.95 2.98 3.31
N ASN A 148 18.22 4.09 3.22
CA ASN A 148 17.19 4.43 4.20
C ASN A 148 15.76 4.31 3.64
N LEU A 149 15.50 3.20 2.96
CA LEU A 149 14.16 2.74 2.55
C LEU A 149 13.56 1.81 3.61
N ASP A 150 13.76 2.12 4.90
CA ASP A 150 13.28 1.25 5.98
C ASP A 150 11.75 1.11 5.88
N PRO A 151 11.21 -0.09 5.55
CA PRO A 151 9.79 -0.27 5.35
C PRO A 151 8.99 0.00 6.62
N ALA A 152 9.62 -0.12 7.81
CA ALA A 152 8.97 0.13 9.09
C ALA A 152 8.57 1.59 9.31
N HIS A 153 9.25 2.53 8.63
CA HIS A 153 9.02 3.96 8.75
C HIS A 153 8.28 4.55 7.54
N MET A 154 7.87 3.70 6.59
CA MET A 154 7.17 4.15 5.39
C MET A 154 5.71 4.52 5.68
N PHE A 155 5.31 5.73 5.30
CA PHE A 155 3.93 6.19 5.30
C PHE A 155 3.17 5.69 4.07
N GLY A 156 3.20 4.37 3.79
CA GLY A 156 2.59 3.79 2.59
C GLY A 156 1.08 4.01 2.46
N ALA A 157 0.40 4.21 3.57
CA ALA A 157 -1.03 4.53 3.60
C ALA A 157 -1.33 5.94 3.08
N ASP A 158 -0.35 6.87 3.12
CA ASP A 158 -0.52 8.26 2.72
C ASP A 158 -0.88 8.39 1.21
N PRO A 159 -1.92 9.16 0.84
CA PRO A 159 -2.32 9.31 -0.56
C PRO A 159 -1.24 9.89 -1.47
N GLU A 160 -0.39 10.79 -0.96
CA GLU A 160 0.72 11.35 -1.72
C GLU A 160 1.82 10.31 -1.94
N CYS A 161 2.04 9.44 -0.95
CA CYS A 161 2.95 8.30 -1.08
C CYS A 161 2.46 7.32 -2.15
N LYS A 162 1.18 6.94 -2.14
CA LYS A 162 0.57 6.07 -3.17
C LYS A 162 0.69 6.66 -4.57
N THR A 163 0.36 7.94 -4.71
CA THR A 163 0.48 8.65 -5.98
C THR A 163 1.92 8.66 -6.49
N ALA A 164 2.88 8.91 -5.60
CA ALA A 164 4.29 8.90 -5.95
C ALA A 164 4.79 7.49 -6.32
N PHE A 165 4.31 6.45 -5.63
CA PHE A 165 4.58 5.06 -5.96
C PHE A 165 4.05 4.71 -7.36
N VAL A 166 2.78 4.99 -7.64
CA VAL A 166 2.15 4.77 -8.96
C VAL A 166 2.93 5.47 -10.07
N ALA A 167 3.45 6.69 -9.81
CA ALA A 167 4.24 7.43 -10.79
C ALA A 167 5.56 6.73 -11.17
N THR A 168 6.09 5.84 -10.33
CA THR A 168 7.29 5.04 -10.65
C THR A 168 7.00 3.85 -11.56
N LEU A 169 5.73 3.47 -11.79
CA LEU A 169 5.37 2.36 -12.68
C LEU A 169 5.79 2.62 -14.13
N GLY A 170 6.23 1.56 -14.80
CA GLY A 170 6.81 1.67 -16.14
C GLY A 170 8.23 2.25 -16.13
N THR A 171 8.94 2.09 -15.02
CA THR A 171 10.39 2.29 -14.92
C THR A 171 11.07 0.97 -14.56
N VAL A 172 12.41 0.96 -14.56
CA VAL A 172 13.21 -0.25 -14.32
C VAL A 172 13.09 -0.79 -12.88
N VAL A 173 12.69 0.02 -11.90
CA VAL A 173 12.53 -0.41 -10.49
C VAL A 173 11.36 -1.37 -10.29
N HIS A 174 10.45 -1.49 -11.28
CA HIS A 174 9.34 -2.45 -11.24
C HIS A 174 9.58 -3.66 -12.16
N CYS A 175 10.79 -3.81 -12.70
CA CYS A 175 11.16 -5.05 -13.37
C CYS A 175 11.22 -6.19 -12.36
N PRO A 176 10.86 -7.43 -12.74
CA PRO A 176 11.04 -8.60 -11.89
C PRO A 176 12.47 -8.68 -11.35
N CYS A 177 12.60 -8.89 -10.05
CA CYS A 177 13.88 -9.03 -9.37
C CYS A 177 13.80 -10.07 -8.26
N SER A 178 14.96 -10.60 -7.86
CA SER A 178 15.10 -11.59 -6.78
C SER A 178 16.30 -11.23 -5.90
N CYS A 179 16.28 -11.70 -4.67
CA CYS A 179 17.41 -11.62 -3.73
C CYS A 179 18.10 -12.97 -3.52
N GLU A 180 17.75 -13.96 -4.34
CA GLU A 180 18.35 -15.29 -4.31
C GLU A 180 19.86 -15.23 -4.64
N GLY A 181 20.66 -16.00 -3.90
CA GLY A 181 22.12 -16.04 -4.07
C GLY A 181 22.91 -14.93 -3.36
N LEU A 182 22.24 -13.97 -2.71
CA LEU A 182 22.89 -12.96 -1.87
C LEU A 182 23.10 -13.45 -0.43
N HIS A 183 24.08 -12.86 0.25
CA HIS A 183 24.43 -13.17 1.63
C HIS A 183 24.57 -11.91 2.48
N THR A 184 24.51 -12.08 3.80
CA THR A 184 24.79 -11.05 4.83
C THR A 184 24.08 -9.72 4.57
N ASP A 185 24.84 -8.63 4.37
CA ASP A 185 24.34 -7.26 4.30
C ASP A 185 23.69 -6.94 2.94
N ASP A 186 24.16 -7.57 1.87
CA ASP A 186 23.57 -7.44 0.54
C ASP A 186 22.18 -8.07 0.51
N LEU A 187 22.00 -9.22 1.17
CA LEU A 187 20.68 -9.85 1.30
C LEU A 187 19.70 -8.95 2.07
N LYS A 188 20.15 -8.33 3.16
CA LYS A 188 19.31 -7.41 3.94
C LYS A 188 18.88 -6.20 3.10
N THR A 189 19.83 -5.58 2.40
CA THR A 189 19.56 -4.43 1.52
C THR A 189 18.63 -4.81 0.38
N CYS A 190 18.86 -5.96 -0.25
CA CYS A 190 18.02 -6.45 -1.34
C CYS A 190 16.58 -6.72 -0.87
N ASN A 191 16.40 -7.38 0.28
CA ASN A 191 15.06 -7.65 0.82
C ASN A 191 14.30 -6.36 1.14
N MET A 192 14.97 -5.36 1.71
CA MET A 192 14.38 -4.04 1.94
C MET A 192 13.87 -3.41 0.63
N ILE A 193 14.70 -3.44 -0.43
CA ILE A 193 14.31 -2.92 -1.75
C ILE A 193 13.13 -3.71 -2.31
N HIS A 194 13.19 -5.04 -2.22
CA HIS A 194 12.14 -5.92 -2.69
C HIS A 194 10.81 -5.63 -1.99
N ASP A 195 10.81 -5.49 -0.66
CA ASP A 195 9.62 -5.18 0.13
C ASP A 195 9.02 -3.83 -0.31
N VAL A 196 9.82 -2.77 -0.37
CA VAL A 196 9.33 -1.44 -0.75
C VAL A 196 8.72 -1.41 -2.16
N LEU A 197 9.35 -2.09 -3.12
CA LEU A 197 8.98 -1.99 -4.53
C LEU A 197 7.95 -3.04 -4.98
N HIS A 198 7.90 -4.20 -4.34
CA HIS A 198 7.07 -5.34 -4.78
C HIS A 198 6.04 -5.82 -3.74
N ASN A 199 6.13 -5.39 -2.47
CA ASN A 199 5.15 -5.76 -1.44
C ASN A 199 4.09 -4.66 -1.24
N ARG A 200 2.89 -4.85 -1.79
CA ARG A 200 1.78 -3.88 -1.69
C ARG A 200 1.12 -3.81 -0.31
N SER A 201 1.34 -4.79 0.57
CA SER A 201 0.81 -4.75 1.95
C SER A 201 1.30 -3.53 2.73
N LEU A 202 2.47 -2.97 2.37
CA LEU A 202 3.02 -1.76 2.98
C LEU A 202 2.16 -0.51 2.73
N PHE A 203 1.25 -0.54 1.75
CA PHE A 203 0.36 0.57 1.38
C PHE A 203 -1.06 0.44 1.96
N ASN A 204 -1.33 -0.64 2.71
CA ASN A 204 -2.67 -0.96 3.20
C ASN A 204 -2.97 -0.39 4.59
N TYR A 205 -4.04 0.41 4.63
CA TYR A 205 -4.57 1.05 5.84
C TYR A 205 -5.15 0.05 6.85
N LEU A 206 -5.64 -1.09 6.38
CA LEU A 206 -6.39 -2.03 7.21
C LEU A 206 -5.56 -2.57 8.37
N LEU A 207 -4.28 -2.87 8.15
CA LEU A 207 -3.35 -3.27 9.21
C LEU A 207 -3.26 -2.21 10.32
N TYR A 208 -3.19 -0.94 9.95
CA TYR A 208 -3.14 0.17 10.89
C TYR A 208 -4.47 0.38 11.63
N VAL A 209 -5.60 0.27 10.94
CA VAL A 209 -6.93 0.39 11.55
C VAL A 209 -7.20 -0.77 12.51
N PHE A 210 -6.89 -2.00 12.13
CA PHE A 210 -7.02 -3.15 13.05
C PHE A 210 -6.09 -3.02 14.25
N ALA A 211 -4.84 -2.60 14.07
CA ALA A 211 -3.92 -2.37 15.17
C ALA A 211 -4.42 -1.28 16.13
N THR A 212 -4.92 -0.16 15.60
CA THR A 212 -5.44 0.94 16.43
C THR A 212 -6.75 0.55 17.15
N VAL A 213 -7.67 -0.14 16.48
CA VAL A 213 -8.91 -0.64 17.10
C VAL A 213 -8.59 -1.65 18.21
N LEU A 214 -7.67 -2.58 17.96
CA LEU A 214 -7.21 -3.55 18.98
C LEU A 214 -6.57 -2.84 20.17
N LEU A 215 -5.69 -1.86 19.93
CA LEU A 215 -5.07 -1.05 20.98
C LEU A 215 -6.10 -0.29 21.80
N VAL A 216 -7.06 0.39 21.18
CA VAL A 216 -8.14 1.10 21.88
C VAL A 216 -9.01 0.13 22.67
N GLY A 217 -9.33 -1.03 22.10
CA GLY A 217 -10.09 -2.08 22.79
C GLY A 217 -9.40 -2.58 24.07
N VAL A 218 -8.09 -2.87 23.99
CA VAL A 218 -7.31 -3.41 25.11
C VAL A 218 -6.95 -2.35 26.15
N VAL A 219 -6.58 -1.15 25.72
CA VAL A 219 -6.05 -0.10 26.61
C VAL A 219 -7.16 0.76 27.20
N VAL A 220 -8.26 1.00 26.47
CA VAL A 220 -9.32 1.91 26.90
C VAL A 220 -10.57 1.15 27.32
N VAL A 221 -11.10 0.31 26.45
CA VAL A 221 -12.42 -0.32 26.66
C VAL A 221 -12.37 -1.37 27.77
N MET A 222 -11.36 -2.26 27.77
CA MET A 222 -11.18 -3.29 28.79
C MET A 222 -11.02 -2.72 30.21
N PRO A 223 -10.11 -1.76 30.49
CA PRO A 223 -9.97 -1.18 31.82
C PRO A 223 -11.21 -0.43 32.29
N LEU A 224 -11.87 0.32 31.40
CA LEU A 224 -13.13 0.99 31.73
C LEU A 224 -14.21 -0.02 32.14
N ALA A 225 -14.36 -1.12 31.39
CA ALA A 225 -15.32 -2.17 31.72
C ALA A 225 -15.02 -2.83 33.09
N VAL A 226 -13.74 -3.05 33.42
CA VAL A 226 -13.31 -3.56 34.73
C VAL A 226 -13.63 -2.58 35.84
N VAL A 227 -13.28 -1.29 35.68
CA VAL A 227 -13.58 -0.25 36.68
C VAL A 227 -15.09 -0.09 36.87
N SER A 228 -15.87 -0.08 35.79
CA SER A 228 -17.33 -0.02 35.85
C SER A 228 -17.92 -1.23 36.58
N ARG A 229 -17.40 -2.45 36.33
CA ARG A 229 -17.83 -3.65 37.09
C ARG A 229 -17.47 -3.56 38.57
N ILE A 230 -16.26 -3.14 38.92
CA ILE A 230 -15.83 -2.97 40.32
C ILE A 230 -16.72 -1.93 41.02
N TRP A 231 -17.00 -0.81 40.36
CA TRP A 231 -17.87 0.24 40.90
C TRP A 231 -19.30 -0.25 41.11
N MET A 232 -19.86 -1.01 40.16
CA MET A 232 -21.18 -1.63 40.31
C MET A 232 -21.24 -2.65 41.45
N LEU A 233 -20.21 -3.49 41.62
CA LEU A 233 -20.14 -4.44 42.73
C LEU A 233 -20.06 -3.71 44.08
N ARG A 234 -19.21 -2.67 44.17
CA ARG A 234 -19.10 -1.84 45.39
C ARG A 234 -20.38 -1.09 45.72
N ARG A 235 -21.15 -0.65 44.71
CA ARG A 235 -22.46 0.00 44.89
C ARG A 235 -23.51 -0.99 45.40
N ARG A 236 -23.51 -2.23 44.90
CA ARG A 236 -24.43 -3.29 45.31
C ARG A 236 -24.22 -3.69 46.78
N ASP A 237 -22.99 -3.69 47.28
CA ASP A 237 -22.72 -3.90 48.72
C ASP A 237 -23.25 -2.76 49.59
N LYS A 238 -23.11 -1.49 49.15
CA LYS A 238 -23.66 -0.35 49.91
C LYS A 238 -25.18 -0.36 50.03
N THR A 239 -25.90 -0.89 49.04
CA THR A 239 -27.38 -0.97 49.08
C THR A 239 -27.94 -2.05 50.00
N LYS A 240 -27.13 -3.02 50.46
CA LYS A 240 -27.59 -4.07 51.39
C LYS A 240 -27.60 -3.64 52.87
N PHE A 241 -27.02 -2.48 53.22
CA PHE A 241 -26.88 -2.03 54.61
C PHE A 241 -27.83 -0.90 55.05
N HIS A 242 -28.83 -0.53 54.23
CA HIS A 242 -29.86 0.43 54.64
C HIS A 242 -31.22 -0.26 54.83
N HIS A 243 -31.46 -0.75 56.05
CA HIS A 243 -32.82 -0.94 56.57
C HIS A 243 -33.15 0.27 57.46
N PRO A 244 -34.11 1.15 57.10
CA PRO A 244 -34.61 2.14 58.04
C PRO A 244 -35.78 1.55 58.81
N GLN A 245 -35.58 1.37 60.11
CA GLN A 245 -36.63 1.34 61.11
C GLN A 245 -37.19 2.77 61.24
N LYS A 246 -38.49 2.99 61.00
CA LYS A 246 -39.28 4.02 61.69
C LYS A 246 -40.79 3.90 61.44
N SER A 247 -41.46 3.82 62.58
CA SER A 247 -42.86 4.07 62.89
C SER A 247 -43.49 5.28 62.20
N SER A 248 -44.79 5.23 61.92
CA SER A 248 -45.66 6.40 62.11
C SER A 248 -47.08 6.01 62.52
N PHE A 249 -47.56 6.78 63.49
CA PHE A 249 -48.88 6.83 64.14
C PHE A 249 -49.97 7.40 63.19
N THR A 250 -51.21 6.95 63.45
CA THR A 250 -52.58 7.55 63.39
C THR A 250 -52.75 9.01 62.88
N VAL A 251 -53.86 9.49 62.26
CA VAL A 251 -55.32 9.34 62.42
C VAL A 251 -56.00 9.82 61.12
N THR A 252 -57.16 9.26 60.70
CA THR A 252 -58.23 10.10 60.13
C THR A 252 -59.63 9.47 60.29
N LEU A 253 -60.44 10.16 61.10
CA LEU A 253 -61.91 10.22 61.24
C LEU A 253 -62.71 8.94 61.53
#